data_AF-A0A1V3PE99-F1
#
_entry.id   AF-A0A1V3PE99-F1
#
_cell.length_a   1.000
_cell.length_b   1.000
_cell.length_c   1.000
_cell.angle_alpha   90.00
_cell.angle_beta   90.00
_cell.angle_gamma   90.00
#
_symmetry.space_group_name_H-M   'P 1'
#
loop_
_entity.id
_entity.type
_entity.pdbx_description
1 polymer ?
#
loop_
_entity_poly.entity_id
_entity_poly.type
_entity_poly.pdbx_seq_one_letter_code
_entity_poly.pdbx_strand_id
1 'polypeptide(L)'
;MKSSTKDIVLLLTGLLPAIIIVFLAFVLVPGCIAFYAPVSGQLPPQAKVVFSFYYLCLGLPVLVVCVWLFWRKRLQRGIAAAGFGIVGSITLGLFGWWATYQPQLILELIRRSSS
;
A
#
# COMPACT_ATOMS: atom_id res chain seq x y z
N MET A 1 -2.79 -24.60 -26.31
CA MET A 1 -3.60 -23.55 -25.64
C MET A 1 -3.37 -23.37 -24.12
N LYS A 2 -2.47 -24.09 -23.44
CA LYS A 2 -2.43 -24.14 -21.94
C LYS A 2 -1.48 -23.15 -21.20
N SER A 3 -0.53 -22.50 -21.87
CA SER A 3 0.50 -21.68 -21.20
C SER A 3 0.11 -20.22 -21.00
N SER A 4 -0.62 -19.61 -21.96
CA SER A 4 -0.94 -18.18 -21.92
C SER A 4 -2.01 -17.84 -20.88
N THR A 5 -3.01 -18.70 -20.70
CA THR A 5 -4.08 -18.48 -19.72
C THR A 5 -3.56 -18.54 -18.28
N LYS A 6 -2.63 -19.44 -17.99
CA LYS A 6 -2.00 -19.55 -16.66
C LYS A 6 -1.19 -18.32 -16.29
N ASP A 7 -0.47 -17.73 -17.26
CA ASP A 7 0.33 -16.52 -17.06
C ASP A 7 -0.58 -15.30 -16.78
N ILE A 8 -1.73 -15.20 -17.45
CA ILE A 8 -2.72 -14.15 -17.23
C ILE A 8 -3.40 -14.31 -15.86
N VAL A 9 -3.77 -15.53 -15.49
CA VAL A 9 -4.38 -15.79 -14.16
C VAL A 9 -3.40 -15.40 -13.05
N LEU A 10 -2.12 -15.78 -13.17
CA LEU A 10 -1.10 -15.40 -12.18
C LEU A 10 -0.87 -13.88 -12.13
N LEU A 11 -0.88 -13.21 -13.28
CA LEU A 11 -0.83 -11.74 -13.33
C LEU A 11 -2.01 -11.12 -12.59
N LEU A 12 -3.24 -11.60 -12.84
CA LEU A 12 -4.44 -11.13 -12.15
C LEU A 12 -4.35 -11.37 -10.64
N THR A 13 -3.84 -12.53 -10.21
CA THR A 13 -3.63 -12.83 -8.78
C THR A 13 -2.65 -11.86 -8.13
N GLY A 14 -1.64 -11.35 -8.86
CA GLY A 14 -0.72 -10.31 -8.36
C GLY A 14 -1.29 -8.89 -8.38
N LEU A 15 -2.10 -8.58 -9.39
CA LEU A 15 -2.71 -7.26 -9.58
C LEU A 15 -3.89 -7.02 -8.65
N LEU A 16 -4.71 -8.03 -8.38
CA LEU A 16 -5.90 -7.92 -7.55
C LEU A 16 -5.60 -7.39 -6.13
N PRO A 17 -4.63 -7.94 -5.37
CA PRO A 17 -4.28 -7.38 -4.06
C PRO A 17 -3.67 -5.98 -4.16
N ALA A 18 -2.87 -5.70 -5.21
CA ALA A 18 -2.30 -4.37 -5.45
C ALA A 18 -3.40 -3.31 -5.68
N ILE A 19 -4.41 -3.64 -6.49
CA ILE A 19 -5.56 -2.78 -6.75
C ILE A 19 -6.40 -2.58 -5.49
N ILE A 20 -6.64 -3.65 -4.72
CA ILE A 20 -7.37 -3.56 -3.44
C ILE A 20 -6.65 -2.62 -2.48
N ILE A 21 -5.32 -2.75 -2.33
CA ILE A 21 -4.51 -1.86 -1.49
C ILE A 21 -4.62 -0.41 -1.96
N VAL A 22 -4.53 -0.17 -3.27
CA VAL A 22 -4.68 1.18 -3.85
C VAL A 22 -6.07 1.76 -3.64
N PHE A 23 -7.11 0.94 -3.75
CA PHE A 23 -8.49 1.37 -3.55
C PHE A 23 -8.77 1.67 -2.08
N LEU A 24 -8.43 0.74 -1.18
CA LEU A 24 -8.46 0.97 0.26
C LEU A 24 -7.68 2.23 0.61
N ALA A 25 -6.59 2.45 -0.11
CA ALA A 25 -5.82 3.65 0.02
C ALA A 25 -6.61 4.92 -0.27
N PHE A 26 -7.17 5.01 -1.47
CA PHE A 26 -7.98 6.15 -1.86
C PHE A 26 -9.17 6.43 -0.94
N VAL A 27 -9.68 5.44 -0.21
CA VAL A 27 -10.80 5.63 0.72
C VAL A 27 -10.32 5.99 2.13
N LEU A 28 -9.35 5.26 2.69
CA LEU A 28 -8.94 5.39 4.08
C LEU A 28 -8.12 6.63 4.34
N VAL A 29 -7.17 6.99 3.46
CA VAL A 29 -6.27 8.12 3.73
C VAL A 29 -6.96 9.47 3.71
N PRO A 30 -7.85 9.80 2.77
CA PRO A 30 -8.61 11.06 2.85
C PRO A 30 -9.44 11.13 4.13
N GLY A 31 -10.02 10.01 4.57
CA GLY A 31 -10.74 9.91 5.85
C GLY A 31 -9.84 10.20 7.05
N CYS A 32 -8.65 9.61 7.09
CA CYS A 32 -7.66 9.89 8.14
C CYS A 32 -7.18 11.35 8.11
N ILE A 33 -6.83 11.89 6.94
CA ILE A 33 -6.41 13.29 6.79
C ILE A 33 -7.51 14.23 7.29
N ALA A 34 -8.78 13.97 6.94
CA ALA A 34 -9.91 14.76 7.40
C ALA A 34 -10.07 14.71 8.93
N PHE A 35 -9.89 13.52 9.54
CA PHE A 35 -9.94 13.36 10.99
C PHE A 35 -8.81 14.13 11.71
N TYR A 36 -7.62 14.16 11.11
CA TYR A 36 -6.46 14.87 11.69
C TYR A 36 -6.32 16.33 11.25
N ALA A 37 -7.12 16.81 10.29
CA ALA A 37 -7.11 18.19 9.82
C ALA A 37 -7.13 19.25 10.95
N PRO A 38 -7.98 19.15 11.99
CA PRO A 38 -8.03 20.14 13.07
C PRO A 38 -6.79 20.15 13.97
N VAL A 39 -5.98 19.08 13.97
CA VAL A 39 -4.75 18.94 14.75
C VAL A 39 -3.50 18.82 13.86
N SER A 40 -3.62 19.09 12.56
CA SER A 40 -2.58 18.88 11.56
C SER A 40 -1.30 19.71 11.80
N GLY A 41 -1.44 20.85 12.48
CA GLY A 41 -0.32 21.68 12.93
C GLY A 41 0.48 21.09 14.10
N GLN A 42 -0.13 20.20 14.89
CA GLN A 42 0.48 19.53 16.04
C GLN A 42 0.98 18.12 15.70
N LEU A 43 0.69 17.63 14.49
CA LEU A 43 1.18 16.33 14.05
C LEU A 43 2.71 16.33 13.94
N PRO A 44 3.39 15.30 14.48
CA PRO A 44 4.81 15.13 14.28
C PRO A 44 5.12 15.02 12.78
N PRO A 45 6.26 15.56 12.31
CA PRO A 45 6.63 15.55 10.89
C PRO A 45 6.64 14.14 10.28
N GLN A 46 6.87 13.11 11.10
CA GLN A 46 6.78 11.69 10.74
C GLN A 46 5.39 11.32 10.19
N ALA A 47 4.31 11.83 10.79
CA ALA A 47 2.95 11.57 10.33
C ALA A 47 2.66 12.23 8.97
N LYS A 48 3.27 13.39 8.67
CA LYS A 48 3.15 14.06 7.35
C LYS A 48 3.88 13.28 6.26
N VAL A 49 5.02 12.69 6.59
CA VAL A 49 5.77 11.80 5.68
C VAL A 49 4.98 10.54 5.39
N VAL A 50 4.32 9.96 6.39
CA VAL A 50 3.45 8.79 6.24
C VAL A 50 2.34 9.02 5.20
N PHE A 51 1.65 10.17 5.25
CA PHE A 51 0.63 10.51 4.23
C PHE A 51 1.22 10.66 2.83
N SER A 52 2.46 11.15 2.74
CA SER A 52 3.17 11.30 1.46
C SER A 52 3.62 9.94 0.90
N PHE A 53 4.06 9.03 1.76
CA PHE A 53 4.41 7.65 1.40
C PHE A 53 3.22 6.86 0.87
N TYR A 54 2.01 7.29 1.16
CA TYR A 54 0.81 6.62 0.69
C TYR A 54 0.61 6.67 -0.83
N TYR A 55 1.13 7.72 -1.48
CA TYR A 55 1.15 7.78 -2.94
C TYR A 55 2.05 6.70 -3.55
N LEU A 56 2.98 6.10 -2.79
CA LEU A 56 3.78 4.96 -3.26
C LEU A 56 2.93 3.71 -3.46
N CYS A 57 1.76 3.61 -2.83
CA CYS A 57 0.81 2.51 -3.09
C CYS A 57 0.39 2.48 -4.56
N LEU A 58 0.31 3.64 -5.23
CA LEU A 58 0.01 3.74 -6.67
C LEU A 58 1.12 3.17 -7.54
N GLY A 59 2.36 3.17 -7.04
CA GLY A 59 3.49 2.57 -7.73
C GLY A 59 3.43 1.05 -7.79
N LEU A 60 2.75 0.40 -6.84
CA LEU A 60 2.72 -1.07 -6.74
C LEU A 60 2.10 -1.76 -7.97
N PRO A 61 0.88 -1.41 -8.44
CA PRO A 61 0.32 -2.03 -9.64
C PRO A 61 1.16 -1.75 -10.89
N VAL A 62 1.77 -0.57 -10.98
CA VAL A 62 2.70 -0.22 -12.07
C VAL A 62 3.94 -1.12 -12.03
N LEU A 63 4.50 -1.35 -10.84
CA LEU A 63 5.62 -2.27 -10.62
C LEU A 63 5.28 -3.70 -11.02
N VAL A 64 4.10 -4.21 -10.65
CA VAL A 64 3.64 -5.56 -11.02
C VAL A 64 3.54 -5.70 -12.54
N VAL A 65 2.99 -4.69 -13.22
CA VAL A 65 2.89 -4.66 -14.69
C VAL A 65 4.27 -4.56 -15.34
N CYS A 66 5.16 -3.71 -14.83
CA CYS A 66 6.54 -3.60 -15.32
C CYS A 66 7.32 -4.90 -15.15
N VAL A 67 7.23 -5.54 -13.99
CA VAL A 67 7.84 -6.87 -13.75
C VAL A 67 7.29 -7.87 -14.77
N TRP A 68 5.98 -7.86 -15.02
CA TRP A 68 5.39 -8.76 -16.01
C TRP A 68 5.77 -8.42 -17.46
N LEU A 69 6.00 -7.16 -17.83
CA LEU A 69 6.40 -6.79 -19.20
C LEU A 69 7.88 -7.05 -19.46
N PHE A 70 8.75 -6.78 -18.48
CA PHE A 70 10.20 -6.80 -18.65
C PHE A 70 10.88 -8.09 -18.14
N TRP A 71 10.16 -9.05 -17.56
CA TRP A 71 10.77 -10.31 -17.12
C TRP A 71 11.24 -11.17 -18.30
N ARG A 72 12.53 -11.50 -18.31
CA ARG A 72 13.21 -12.20 -19.40
C ARG A 72 12.70 -13.63 -19.65
N LYS A 73 12.16 -14.31 -18.63
CA LYS A 73 11.65 -15.70 -18.72
C LYS A 73 10.13 -15.73 -18.73
N ARG A 74 9.53 -15.98 -19.92
CA ARG A 74 8.07 -16.08 -20.12
C ARG A 74 7.36 -17.03 -19.15
N LEU A 75 7.97 -18.17 -18.82
CA LEU A 75 7.38 -19.19 -17.93
C LEU A 75 7.35 -18.79 -16.45
N GLN A 76 8.19 -17.85 -16.02
CA GLN A 76 8.31 -17.44 -14.60
C GLN A 76 7.70 -16.07 -14.32
N ARG A 77 7.25 -15.39 -15.38
CA ARG A 77 6.80 -14.00 -15.38
C ARG A 77 5.57 -13.78 -14.51
N GLY A 78 4.54 -14.62 -14.67
CA GLY A 78 3.36 -14.59 -13.81
C GLY A 78 3.67 -14.87 -12.34
N ILE A 79 4.60 -15.80 -12.05
CA ILE A 79 5.01 -16.11 -10.66
C ILE A 79 5.74 -14.91 -10.04
N ALA A 80 6.66 -14.28 -10.78
CA ALA A 80 7.37 -13.10 -10.32
C ALA A 80 6.39 -11.94 -10.08
N ALA A 81 5.49 -11.66 -11.03
CA ALA A 81 4.47 -10.61 -10.89
C ALA A 81 3.53 -10.87 -9.70
N ALA A 82 3.07 -12.11 -9.51
CA ALA A 82 2.27 -12.51 -8.36
C ALA A 82 3.02 -12.34 -7.04
N GLY A 83 4.28 -12.78 -6.97
CA GLY A 83 5.13 -12.64 -5.80
C GLY A 83 5.35 -11.18 -5.42
N PHE A 84 5.72 -10.33 -6.39
CA PHE A 84 5.89 -8.89 -6.16
C PHE A 84 4.58 -8.21 -5.76
N GLY A 85 3.46 -8.59 -6.37
CA GLY A 85 2.14 -8.07 -6.01
C GLY A 85 1.76 -8.41 -4.57
N ILE A 86 1.91 -9.69 -4.17
CA ILE A 86 1.58 -10.16 -2.82
C ILE A 86 2.53 -9.56 -1.78
N VAL A 87 3.85 -9.69 -1.97
CA VAL A 87 4.85 -9.17 -1.03
C VAL A 87 4.73 -7.66 -0.91
N GLY A 88 4.62 -6.96 -2.03
CA GLY A 88 4.42 -5.52 -2.04
C GLY A 88 3.15 -5.08 -1.32
N SER A 89 2.04 -5.81 -1.51
CA SER A 89 0.78 -5.54 -0.82
C SER A 89 0.90 -5.76 0.69
N ILE A 90 1.55 -6.84 1.12
CA ILE A 90 1.78 -7.11 2.55
C ILE A 90 2.67 -6.02 3.16
N THR A 91 3.78 -5.67 2.51
CA THR A 91 4.69 -4.63 2.99
C THR A 91 3.99 -3.28 3.08
N LEU A 92 3.22 -2.89 2.07
CA LEU A 92 2.45 -1.64 2.11
C LEU A 92 1.32 -1.67 3.14
N GLY A 93 0.65 -2.80 3.32
CA GLY A 93 -0.39 -2.98 4.34
C GLY A 93 0.18 -2.86 5.75
N LEU A 94 1.30 -3.54 6.05
CA LEU A 94 2.01 -3.43 7.33
C LEU A 94 2.55 -2.03 7.56
N PHE A 95 3.13 -1.41 6.53
CA PHE A 95 3.63 -0.05 6.62
C PHE A 95 2.50 0.94 6.89
N GLY A 96 1.38 0.83 6.17
CA GLY A 96 0.17 1.63 6.37
C GLY A 96 -0.43 1.46 7.76
N TRP A 97 -0.51 0.23 8.26
CA TRP A 97 -0.96 -0.07 9.62
C TRP A 97 -0.06 0.59 10.67
N TRP A 98 1.26 0.39 10.57
CA TRP A 98 2.24 0.99 11.47
C TRP A 98 2.18 2.53 11.45
N ALA A 99 2.06 3.09 10.25
CA ALA A 99 1.88 4.51 9.99
C ALA A 99 0.65 5.11 10.70
N THR A 100 -0.47 4.40 10.69
CA THR A 100 -1.70 4.85 11.35
C THR A 100 -1.66 4.71 12.88
N TYR A 101 -0.88 3.77 13.41
CA TYR A 101 -0.83 3.47 14.85
C TYR A 101 -0.02 4.50 15.65
N GLN A 102 1.06 5.04 15.08
CA GLN A 102 1.88 6.06 15.74
C GLN A 102 1.14 7.35 16.13
N PRO A 103 0.40 8.03 15.24
CA PRO A 103 -0.30 9.27 15.61
C PRO A 103 -1.40 9.03 16.65
N GLN A 104 -2.06 7.87 16.64
CA GLN A 104 -3.07 7.52 17.65
C GLN A 104 -2.45 7.39 19.05
N LEU A 105 -1.31 6.69 19.16
CA LEU A 105 -0.56 6.57 20.42
C LEU A 105 -0.15 7.93 20.98
N ILE A 106 0.32 8.85 20.12
CA ILE A 106 0.77 10.18 20.54
C ILE A 106 -0.41 11.02 21.04
N LEU A 107 -1.54 11.02 20.33
CA LEU A 107 -2.73 11.75 20.78
C LEU A 107 -3.31 11.17 22.07
N GLU A 108 -3.28 9.85 22.24
CA GLU A 108 -3.75 9.21 23.47
C GLU A 108 -2.83 9.54 24.67
N LEU A 109 -1.52 9.58 24.45
CA LEU A 109 -0.54 10.02 25.46
C LEU A 109 -0.76 11.49 25.86
N ILE A 110 -0.97 12.38 24.88
CA ILE A 110 -1.28 13.80 25.16
C ILE A 110 -2.55 13.90 26.00
N ARG A 111 -3.63 13.22 25.58
CA ARG A 111 -4.93 13.22 26.28
C ARG A 111 -4.82 12.75 27.73
N ARG A 112 -4.01 11.71 27.99
CA ARG A 112 -3.76 11.19 29.35
C ARG A 112 -2.87 12.11 30.19
N SER A 113 -1.98 12.90 29.58
CA SER A 113 -1.17 13.88 30.33
C SER A 113 -1.94 15.15 30.70
N SER A 114 -3.02 15.45 29.98
CA SER A 114 -3.89 16.61 30.21
C SER A 114 -5.05 16.34 31.18
N SER A 115 -5.21 15.11 31.66
CA SER A 115 -6.19 14.70 32.68
C SER A 115 -5.50 14.43 34.01
#